data_AF-A0AAV4DNI2-F1
#
_entry.id   AF-A0AAV4DNI2-F1
#
_cell.length_a   1.000
_cell.length_b   1.000
_cell.length_c   1.000
_cell.angle_alpha   90.00
_cell.angle_beta   90.00
_cell.angle_gamma   90.00
#
_symmetry.space_group_name_H-M   'P 1'
#
loop_
_entity.id
_entity.type
_entity.pdbx_description
1 polymer ?
#
loop_
_entity_poly.entity_id
_entity_poly.type
_entity_poly.pdbx_seq_one_letter_code
_entity_poly.pdbx_strand_id
1 'polypeptide(L)'
;MKIRFGRVSVRKRRQASDITEALEKEMLAPGYDLFQVLTILVSIMLSQVHGIQHGSHDSCLLQASVVPITRQMQVTHDGQSISATCSGDITLKKCEGVCESSVSPSVRLVTGYRKVCRCCREIGTRTKFVPLTSCYNNGQPLANVQAQIAITEMTNCSCSNCDD
;
A
#
# COMPACT_ATOMS: atom_id res chain seq x y z
N MET A 1 -34.93 -33.35 -12.19
CA MET A 1 -34.25 -32.11 -12.59
C MET A 1 -32.89 -32.48 -13.16
N LYS A 2 -32.68 -32.26 -14.47
CA LYS A 2 -31.60 -32.86 -15.27
C LYS A 2 -30.52 -31.79 -15.50
N ILE A 3 -29.38 -31.89 -14.82
CA ILE A 3 -28.29 -30.92 -14.97
C ILE A 3 -27.40 -31.37 -16.14
N ARG A 4 -27.43 -30.59 -17.24
CA ARG A 4 -26.51 -30.75 -18.39
C ARG A 4 -25.13 -30.25 -17.98
N PHE A 5 -24.12 -31.11 -18.04
CA PHE A 5 -22.72 -30.69 -18.02
C PHE A 5 -22.35 -30.10 -19.38
N GLY A 6 -22.23 -28.78 -19.44
CA GLY A 6 -21.60 -28.08 -20.56
C GLY A 6 -20.11 -28.44 -20.60
N ARG A 7 -19.62 -28.87 -21.77
CA ARG A 7 -18.19 -29.13 -21.99
C ARG A 7 -17.44 -27.80 -21.88
N VAL A 8 -16.68 -27.64 -20.80
CA VAL A 8 -15.67 -26.59 -20.68
C VAL A 8 -14.51 -26.97 -21.61
N SER A 9 -14.38 -26.24 -22.72
CA SER A 9 -13.25 -26.36 -23.63
C SER A 9 -12.03 -25.72 -22.96
N VAL A 10 -11.21 -26.56 -22.32
CA VAL A 10 -9.88 -26.16 -21.85
C VAL A 10 -9.02 -25.85 -23.08
N ARG A 11 -8.81 -24.56 -23.36
CA ARG A 11 -7.85 -24.10 -24.37
C ARG A 11 -6.45 -24.42 -23.84
N LYS A 12 -5.97 -25.62 -24.18
CA LYS A 12 -4.60 -26.08 -23.94
C LYS A 12 -3.66 -25.06 -24.56
N ARG A 13 -2.91 -24.30 -23.74
CA ARG A 13 -1.76 -23.50 -24.20
C ARG A 13 -0.78 -24.45 -24.87
N ARG A 14 -0.87 -24.58 -26.19
CA ARG A 14 0.23 -25.05 -27.03
C ARG A 14 1.12 -23.84 -27.25
N GLN A 15 2.10 -23.66 -26.37
CA GLN A 15 3.15 -22.67 -26.55
C GLN A 15 4.37 -23.11 -25.72
N ALA A 16 4.84 -24.31 -26.01
CA ALA A 16 6.08 -24.86 -25.47
C ALA A 16 6.69 -25.92 -26.40
N SER A 17 6.29 -25.95 -27.68
CA SER A 17 6.71 -26.99 -28.65
C SER A 17 6.90 -26.45 -30.07
N ASP A 18 6.97 -25.13 -30.27
CA ASP A 18 7.23 -24.50 -31.59
C ASP A 18 8.59 -23.78 -31.63
N ILE A 19 9.42 -23.90 -30.59
CA ILE A 19 10.77 -23.31 -30.56
C ILE A 19 11.83 -24.33 -31.01
N THR A 20 11.54 -25.62 -30.94
CA THR A 20 12.48 -26.70 -31.29
C THR A 20 12.57 -27.00 -32.79
N GLU A 21 11.63 -26.58 -33.63
CA GLU A 21 11.70 -26.80 -35.09
C GLU A 21 12.20 -25.58 -35.90
N ALA A 22 12.33 -24.40 -35.27
CA ALA A 22 12.89 -23.21 -35.92
C ALA A 22 14.42 -23.10 -35.76
N LEU A 23 15.03 -23.92 -34.91
CA LEU A 23 16.46 -23.86 -34.57
C LEU A 23 17.35 -24.77 -35.41
N GLU A 24 16.80 -25.62 -36.27
CA GLU A 24 17.59 -26.52 -37.13
C GLU A 24 17.90 -25.94 -38.53
N LYS A 25 17.37 -24.76 -38.89
CA LYS A 25 17.55 -24.16 -40.23
C LYS A 25 18.53 -23.00 -40.33
N GLU A 26 19.09 -22.53 -39.22
CA GLU A 26 20.03 -21.37 -39.19
C GLU A 26 21.39 -21.74 -38.59
N MET A 27 21.86 -22.97 -38.81
CA MET A 27 23.21 -23.38 -38.44
C MET A 27 23.86 -24.10 -39.62
N LEU A 28 24.30 -23.36 -40.63
CA LEU A 28 25.41 -23.69 -41.54
C LEU A 28 25.53 -22.61 -42.64
N ALA A 29 25.82 -21.37 -42.24
CA ALA A 29 26.38 -20.37 -43.14
C ALA A 29 27.89 -20.27 -42.86
N PRO A 30 28.78 -20.61 -43.81
CA PRO A 30 30.21 -20.43 -43.63
C PRO A 30 30.55 -18.94 -43.82
N GLY A 31 30.89 -18.24 -42.73
CA GLY A 31 31.34 -16.85 -42.84
C GLY A 31 31.13 -15.94 -41.63
N TYR A 32 30.78 -16.47 -40.45
CA TYR A 32 30.68 -15.65 -39.25
C TYR A 32 32.08 -15.29 -38.72
N ASP A 33 32.41 -14.01 -38.79
CA ASP A 33 33.66 -13.47 -38.27
C ASP A 33 33.72 -13.60 -36.74
N LEU A 34 34.90 -13.82 -36.15
CA LEU A 34 35.09 -14.03 -34.71
C LEU A 34 34.52 -12.85 -33.90
N PHE A 35 34.58 -11.65 -34.49
CA PHE A 35 34.02 -10.43 -33.93
C PHE A 35 32.49 -10.50 -33.79
N GLN A 36 31.79 -11.09 -34.76
CA GLN A 36 30.33 -11.23 -34.69
C GLN A 36 29.92 -12.20 -33.59
N VAL A 37 30.63 -13.32 -33.44
CA VAL A 37 30.39 -14.27 -32.33
C VAL A 37 30.62 -13.59 -30.97
N LEU A 38 31.68 -12.77 -30.85
CA LEU A 38 31.97 -12.03 -29.62
C LEU A 38 30.87 -11.00 -29.31
N THR A 39 30.37 -10.27 -30.31
CA THR A 39 29.29 -9.29 -30.11
C THR A 39 27.98 -9.95 -29.66
N ILE A 40 27.65 -11.14 -30.21
CA ILE A 40 26.46 -11.90 -29.81
C ILE A 40 26.62 -12.36 -28.34
N LEU A 41 27.77 -12.92 -27.97
CA LEU A 41 28.01 -13.35 -26.59
C LEU A 41 27.95 -12.19 -25.58
N VAL A 42 28.52 -11.02 -25.94
CA VAL A 42 28.46 -9.82 -25.10
C VAL A 42 27.01 -9.33 -24.95
N SER A 43 26.22 -9.33 -26.03
CA SER A 43 24.82 -8.91 -25.98
C SER A 43 23.95 -9.83 -25.11
N ILE A 44 24.21 -11.15 -25.12
CA ILE A 44 23.53 -12.13 -24.25
C ILE A 44 23.90 -11.86 -22.78
N MET A 45 25.18 -11.60 -22.48
CA MET A 45 25.61 -11.28 -21.11
C MET A 45 24.98 -9.97 -20.58
N LEU A 46 24.83 -8.95 -21.44
CA LEU A 46 24.14 -7.68 -21.11
C LEU A 46 22.64 -7.87 -20.85
N SER A 47 21.99 -8.83 -21.49
CA SER A 47 20.55 -9.08 -21.33
C SER A 47 20.15 -9.72 -20.00
N GLN A 48 21.08 -10.34 -19.26
CA GLN A 48 20.80 -10.98 -17.97
C GLN A 48 20.66 -10.01 -16.78
N VAL A 49 20.83 -8.70 -16.99
CA VAL A 49 20.78 -7.70 -15.90
C VAL A 49 19.35 -7.31 -15.49
N HIS A 50 18.34 -7.62 -16.30
CA HIS A 50 16.93 -7.41 -15.92
C HIS A 50 16.33 -8.67 -15.30
N GLY A 51 16.89 -9.07 -14.15
CA GLY A 51 16.18 -9.99 -13.26
C GLY A 51 14.84 -9.36 -12.91
N ILE A 52 13.75 -9.99 -13.37
CA ILE A 52 12.38 -9.61 -13.04
C ILE A 52 12.28 -9.59 -11.52
N GLN A 53 12.33 -8.39 -10.92
CA GLN A 53 11.97 -8.21 -9.53
C GLN A 53 10.47 -8.46 -9.43
N HIS A 54 10.09 -9.71 -9.19
CA HIS A 54 8.77 -10.05 -8.68
C HIS A 54 8.76 -9.73 -7.18
N GLY A 55 9.01 -8.46 -6.85
CA GLY A 55 8.82 -7.94 -5.50
C GLY A 55 7.33 -7.74 -5.29
N SER A 56 6.83 -8.20 -4.14
CA SER A 56 5.48 -7.90 -3.65
C SER A 56 5.14 -6.44 -3.92
N HIS A 57 4.09 -6.16 -4.68
CA HIS A 57 3.75 -4.81 -5.12
C HIS A 57 2.97 -4.06 -4.02
N ASP A 58 3.58 -4.00 -2.83
CA ASP A 58 3.03 -3.31 -1.67
C ASP A 58 3.41 -1.82 -1.71
N SER A 59 2.42 -0.95 -1.58
CA SER A 59 2.58 0.52 -1.64
C SER A 59 1.93 1.24 -0.46
N CYS A 60 1.95 0.62 0.72
CA CYS A 60 1.40 1.19 1.96
C CYS A 60 2.29 2.31 2.52
N LEU A 61 1.76 3.53 2.57
CA LEU A 61 2.49 4.74 2.94
C LEU A 61 1.73 5.57 3.99
N LEU A 62 2.49 6.31 4.79
CA LEU A 62 1.98 7.28 5.75
C LEU A 62 1.81 8.64 5.06
N GLN A 63 0.58 9.14 4.98
CA GLN A 63 0.26 10.41 4.33
C GLN A 63 -0.28 11.42 5.33
N ALA A 64 0.18 12.68 5.23
CA ALA A 64 -0.28 13.77 6.07
C ALA A 64 -1.42 14.56 5.39
N SER A 65 -2.38 15.03 6.19
CA SER A 65 -3.49 15.88 5.76
C SER A 65 -3.85 16.88 6.85
N VAL A 66 -4.20 18.11 6.45
CA VAL A 66 -4.65 19.16 7.37
C VAL A 66 -6.16 19.01 7.59
N VAL A 67 -6.57 19.03 8.86
CA VAL A 67 -7.97 18.86 9.26
C VAL A 67 -8.31 19.94 10.29
N PRO A 68 -9.41 20.68 10.12
CA PRO A 68 -9.88 21.62 11.13
C PRO A 68 -10.47 20.84 12.33
N ILE A 69 -10.10 21.24 13.53
CA ILE A 69 -10.67 20.70 14.77
C ILE A 69 -11.29 21.81 15.59
N THR A 70 -12.45 21.51 16.17
CA THR A 70 -13.13 22.34 17.16
C THR A 70 -13.44 21.50 18.40
N ARG A 71 -13.12 22.02 19.58
CA ARG A 71 -13.34 21.36 20.87
C ARG A 71 -13.83 22.35 21.91
N GLN A 72 -14.85 21.96 22.65
CA GLN A 72 -15.28 22.66 23.86
C GLN A 72 -14.49 22.15 25.05
N MET A 73 -13.92 23.05 25.86
CA MET A 73 -13.09 22.72 27.01
C MET A 73 -13.14 23.82 28.08
N GLN A 74 -12.65 23.49 29.28
CA GLN A 74 -12.40 24.47 30.34
C GLN A 74 -11.02 25.09 30.11
N VAL A 75 -10.95 26.41 30.07
CA VAL A 75 -9.71 27.17 29.92
C VAL A 75 -9.59 28.20 31.02
N THR A 76 -8.37 28.49 31.46
CA THR A 76 -8.11 29.57 32.41
C THR A 76 -7.98 30.89 31.66
N HIS A 77 -8.86 31.85 31.96
CA HIS A 77 -8.82 33.23 31.46
C HIS A 77 -8.92 34.17 32.66
N ASP A 78 -7.98 35.11 32.81
CA ASP A 78 -7.91 36.04 33.95
C ASP A 78 -7.99 35.35 35.33
N GLY A 79 -7.40 34.15 35.45
CA GLY A 79 -7.39 33.37 36.69
C GLY A 79 -8.70 32.61 36.99
N GLN A 80 -9.71 32.70 36.12
CA GLN A 80 -10.97 31.97 36.24
C GLN A 80 -11.06 30.85 35.19
N SER A 81 -11.61 29.70 35.58
CA SER A 81 -11.93 28.61 34.66
C SER A 81 -13.24 28.92 33.94
N ILE A 82 -13.20 29.04 32.62
CA ILE A 82 -14.37 29.30 31.78
C ILE A 82 -14.52 28.22 30.71
N SER A 83 -15.76 27.90 30.36
CA SER A 83 -16.04 27.01 29.23
C SER A 83 -15.84 27.79 27.93
N ALA A 84 -14.93 27.32 27.07
CA ALA A 84 -14.66 27.93 25.78
C ALA A 84 -14.69 26.88 24.67
N THR A 85 -15.10 27.32 23.48
CA THR A 85 -14.98 26.56 22.24
C THR A 85 -13.73 27.01 21.53
N CYS A 86 -12.74 26.12 21.46
CA CYS A 86 -11.46 26.38 20.82
C CYS A 86 -11.34 25.60 19.50
N SER A 87 -10.77 26.23 18.48
CA SER A 87 -10.55 25.65 17.17
C SER A 87 -9.12 25.89 16.67
N GLY A 88 -8.69 25.04 15.75
CA GLY A 88 -7.41 25.15 15.06
C GLY A 88 -7.26 24.10 13.96
N ASP A 89 -6.35 24.36 13.04
CA ASP A 89 -5.99 23.41 11.99
C ASP A 89 -4.87 22.50 12.47
N ILE A 90 -5.07 21.19 12.35
CA ILE A 90 -4.08 20.20 12.77
C ILE A 90 -3.67 19.31 11.60
N THR A 91 -2.38 18.96 11.55
CA THR A 91 -1.90 17.96 10.60
C THR A 91 -2.06 16.57 11.23
N LEU A 92 -2.98 15.78 10.68
CA LEU A 92 -3.15 14.36 11.00
C LEU A 92 -2.48 13.51 9.93
N LYS A 93 -2.06 12.30 10.32
CA LYS A 93 -1.51 11.31 9.40
C LYS A 93 -2.49 10.14 9.26
N LYS A 94 -2.52 9.55 8.07
CA LYS A 94 -3.31 8.38 7.71
C LYS A 94 -2.43 7.37 6.97
N CYS A 95 -2.82 6.11 7.00
CA CYS A 95 -2.20 5.07 6.17
C CYS A 95 -2.99 4.90 4.87
N GLU A 96 -2.29 4.92 3.73
CA GLU A 96 -2.89 4.77 2.40
C GLU A 96 -1.97 3.95 1.49
N GLY A 97 -2.53 3.03 0.71
CA GLY A 97 -1.78 2.23 -0.25
C GLY A 97 -2.44 0.91 -0.62
N VAL A 98 -1.72 0.12 -1.41
CA VAL A 98 -2.15 -1.22 -1.86
C VAL A 98 -1.33 -2.28 -1.14
N CYS A 99 -1.99 -3.36 -0.70
CA CYS A 99 -1.36 -4.53 -0.12
C CYS A 99 -1.72 -5.78 -0.92
N GLU A 100 -0.72 -6.60 -1.24
CA GLU A 100 -0.92 -7.83 -1.96
C GLU A 100 -1.66 -8.86 -1.09
N SER A 101 -2.82 -9.27 -1.57
CA SER A 101 -3.66 -10.31 -0.95
C SER A 101 -3.77 -11.50 -1.88
N SER A 102 -3.89 -12.70 -1.32
CA SER A 102 -3.93 -13.93 -2.11
C SER A 102 -5.04 -14.87 -1.67
N VAL A 103 -5.53 -15.66 -2.62
CA VAL A 103 -6.47 -16.75 -2.38
C VAL A 103 -5.92 -18.01 -3.04
N SER A 104 -5.85 -19.09 -2.27
CA SER A 104 -5.40 -20.39 -2.76
C SER A 104 -6.40 -21.47 -2.38
N PRO A 105 -6.69 -22.47 -3.25
CA PRO A 105 -7.54 -23.61 -2.89
C PRO A 105 -7.03 -24.36 -1.65
N SER A 106 -7.93 -24.96 -0.87
CA SER A 106 -7.60 -25.77 0.30
C SER A 106 -8.61 -26.89 0.50
N VAL A 107 -8.13 -28.12 0.62
CA VAL A 107 -8.95 -29.29 0.99
C VAL A 107 -9.09 -29.46 2.51
N ARG A 108 -8.34 -28.70 3.30
CA ARG A 108 -8.35 -28.78 4.77
C ARG A 108 -9.36 -27.82 5.41
N LEU A 109 -9.76 -26.77 4.71
CA LEU A 109 -10.71 -25.77 5.20
C LEU A 109 -12.10 -26.07 4.64
N VAL A 110 -13.13 -25.96 5.48
CA VAL A 110 -14.54 -26.15 5.08
C VAL A 110 -14.94 -25.19 3.95
N THR A 111 -14.33 -24.00 3.90
CA THR A 111 -14.55 -23.00 2.86
C THR A 111 -14.01 -23.40 1.48
N GLY A 112 -13.16 -24.42 1.38
CA GLY A 112 -12.50 -24.83 0.14
C GLY A 112 -11.35 -23.92 -0.31
N TYR A 113 -11.09 -22.81 0.40
CA TYR A 113 -10.07 -21.82 0.06
C TYR A 113 -9.39 -21.25 1.31
N ARG A 114 -8.06 -21.12 1.22
CA ARG A 114 -7.26 -20.32 2.15
C ARG A 114 -7.14 -18.91 1.59
N LYS A 115 -7.59 -17.93 2.36
CA LYS A 115 -7.50 -16.50 2.04
C LYS A 115 -6.43 -15.87 2.92
N VAL A 116 -5.54 -15.08 2.33
CA VAL A 116 -4.57 -14.24 3.03
C VAL A 116 -4.86 -12.82 2.62
N CYS A 117 -5.56 -12.09 3.49
CA CYS A 117 -5.98 -10.71 3.25
C CYS A 117 -5.04 -9.78 4.02
N ARG A 118 -4.37 -8.87 3.30
CA ARG A 118 -3.47 -7.89 3.90
C ARG A 118 -4.04 -6.49 3.76
N CYS A 119 -3.99 -5.71 4.85
CA CYS A 119 -4.51 -4.36 4.94
C CYS A 119 -3.39 -3.39 5.30
N CYS A 120 -3.40 -2.21 4.67
CA CYS A 120 -2.51 -1.11 5.03
C CYS A 120 -3.01 -0.49 6.33
N ARG A 121 -2.29 -0.70 7.43
CA ARG A 121 -2.68 -0.28 8.78
C ARG A 121 -1.54 0.42 9.50
N GLU A 122 -1.90 1.21 10.50
CA GLU A 122 -0.95 1.78 11.44
C GLU A 122 -0.29 0.66 12.25
N ILE A 123 1.03 0.76 12.42
CA ILE A 123 1.81 -0.17 13.28
C ILE A 123 2.40 0.54 14.50
N GLY A 124 2.19 1.85 14.60
CA GLY A 124 2.72 2.67 15.67
C GLY A 124 1.94 3.95 15.81
N THR A 125 1.73 4.34 17.06
CA THR A 125 1.03 5.57 17.43
C THR A 125 1.78 6.26 18.55
N ARG A 126 1.64 7.58 18.65
CA ARG A 126 2.15 8.37 19.77
C ARG A 126 1.16 9.46 20.17
N THR A 127 1.16 9.82 21.44
CA THR A 127 0.44 11.00 21.92
C THR A 127 1.17 12.26 21.48
N LYS A 128 0.44 13.20 20.90
CA LYS A 128 0.93 14.52 20.48
C LYS A 128 0.02 15.59 21.08
N PHE A 129 0.61 16.60 21.71
CA PHE A 129 -0.11 17.77 22.16
C PHE A 129 -0.14 18.81 21.05
N VAL A 130 -1.33 19.32 20.73
CA VAL A 130 -1.51 20.30 19.66
C VAL A 130 -2.22 21.53 20.22
N PRO A 131 -1.68 22.75 20.01
CA PRO A 131 -2.32 23.97 20.45
C PRO A 131 -3.55 24.29 19.59
N LEU A 132 -4.58 24.85 20.20
CA LEU A 132 -5.71 25.45 19.51
C LEU A 132 -5.55 26.97 19.53
N THR A 133 -5.70 27.61 18.39
CA THR A 133 -5.32 29.02 18.19
C THR A 133 -6.48 30.00 18.31
N SER A 134 -7.73 29.55 18.19
CA SER A 134 -8.90 30.41 18.22
C SER A 134 -9.90 29.93 19.26
N CYS A 135 -10.04 30.63 20.38
CA CYS A 135 -10.96 30.29 21.46
C CYS A 135 -12.06 31.34 21.60
N TYR A 136 -13.29 30.87 21.81
CA TYR A 136 -14.47 31.71 21.98
C TYR A 136 -15.29 31.29 23.20
N ASN A 137 -15.81 32.26 23.95
CA ASN A 137 -16.83 32.05 24.98
C ASN A 137 -18.10 32.78 24.54
N ASN A 138 -19.21 32.05 24.36
CA ASN A 138 -20.50 32.63 23.94
C ASN A 138 -20.40 33.55 22.70
N GLY A 139 -19.50 33.21 21.75
CA GLY A 139 -19.27 33.99 20.54
C GLY A 139 -18.26 35.14 20.67
N GLN A 140 -17.77 35.46 21.87
CA GLN A 140 -16.72 36.45 22.07
C GLN A 140 -15.33 35.80 22.03
N PRO A 141 -14.36 36.38 21.29
CA PRO A 141 -13.00 35.85 21.24
C PRO A 141 -12.31 36.04 22.59
N LEU A 142 -11.58 35.02 23.02
CA LEU A 142 -10.76 35.08 24.21
C LEU A 142 -9.29 35.30 23.81
N ALA A 143 -8.69 36.37 24.32
CA ALA A 143 -7.27 36.66 24.08
C ALA A 143 -6.39 35.89 25.08
N ASN A 144 -5.16 35.57 24.68
CA ASN A 144 -4.13 34.99 25.55
C ASN A 144 -4.50 33.66 26.25
N VAL A 145 -5.45 32.91 25.69
CA VAL A 145 -5.79 31.58 26.19
C VAL A 145 -4.82 30.55 25.63
N GLN A 146 -4.19 29.79 26.52
CA GLN A 146 -3.39 28.61 26.15
C GLN A 146 -4.29 27.38 26.18
N ALA A 147 -4.79 26.97 25.01
CA ALA A 147 -5.57 25.75 24.85
C ALA A 147 -4.73 24.72 24.09
N GLN A 148 -4.64 23.51 24.63
CA GLN A 148 -3.99 22.38 23.96
C GLN A 148 -4.80 21.10 24.15
N ILE A 149 -4.78 20.24 23.13
CA ILE A 149 -5.41 18.92 23.17
C ILE A 149 -4.38 17.83 22.96
N ALA A 150 -4.58 16.70 23.63
CA ALA A 150 -3.85 15.49 23.33
C ALA A 150 -4.56 14.74 22.18
N ILE A 151 -3.82 14.41 21.14
CA ILE A 151 -4.29 13.57 20.04
C ILE A 151 -3.36 12.36 19.87
N THR A 152 -3.89 11.28 19.35
CA THR A 152 -3.10 10.11 18.94
C THR A 152 -2.68 10.29 17.49
N GLU A 153 -1.38 10.42 17.23
CA GLU A 153 -0.80 10.55 15.89
C GLU A 153 -0.14 9.22 15.47
N MET A 154 -0.42 8.77 14.24
CA MET A 154 0.22 7.59 13.65
C MET A 154 1.69 7.89 13.30
N THR A 155 2.59 6.96 13.59
CA THR A 155 4.04 7.11 13.31
C THR A 155 4.50 6.31 12.11
N ASN A 156 3.86 5.18 11.81
CA ASN A 156 4.24 4.31 10.70
C ASN A 156 3.07 3.44 10.23
N CYS A 157 3.16 2.93 8.99
CA CYS A 157 2.17 2.09 8.34
C CYS A 157 2.83 0.84 7.75
N SER A 158 2.11 -0.27 7.71
CA SER A 158 2.54 -1.50 7.03
C SER A 158 1.35 -2.35 6.60
N CYS A 159 1.60 -3.28 5.67
CA CYS A 159 0.64 -4.31 5.32
C CYS A 159 0.66 -5.43 6.38
N SER A 160 -0.40 -5.58 7.17
CA SER A 160 -0.59 -6.69 8.14
C SER A 160 -1.83 -7.51 7.77
N ASN A 161 -2.10 -8.64 8.45
CA ASN A 161 -3.36 -9.34 8.18
C ASN A 161 -4.52 -8.44 8.60
N CYS A 162 -5.60 -8.47 7.82
CA CYS A 162 -6.77 -7.65 8.14
C CYS A 162 -7.51 -8.11 9.40
N ASP A 163 -7.19 -9.27 9.95
CA ASP A 163 -7.80 -9.81 11.17
C ASP A 163 -6.95 -9.57 12.43
N ASP A 164 -5.76 -8.97 12.28
CA ASP A 164 -4.89 -8.53 13.39
C ASP A 164 -5.34 -7.16 13.95
#